data_AF-A0A960ZVT6-F1
#
_entry.id   AF-A0A960ZVT6-F1
#
_cell.length_a   1.000
_cell.length_b   1.000
_cell.length_c   1.000
_cell.angle_alpha   90.00
_cell.angle_beta   90.00
_cell.angle_gamma   90.00
#
_symmetry.space_group_name_H-M   'P 1'
#
loop_
_entity.id
_entity.type
_entity.pdbx_description
1 polymer ?
#
loop_
_entity_poly.entity_id
_entity_poly.type
_entity_poly.pdbx_seq_one_letter_code
_entity_poly.pdbx_strand_id
1 'polypeptide(L)'
;MAGEEQSEVDPLVGVKALTGVYVGMNRRCCGRKRIRGDDGRSNVYHVMSRTCGGEVFFDETEREALVLVMRKMARFCGVKILTYCV
;
A
#
# COMPACT_ATOMS: atom_id res chain seq x y z
N MET A 1 22.35 -34.00 21.59
CA MET A 1 21.43 -32.99 22.16
C MET A 1 20.43 -32.66 21.08
N ALA A 2 19.22 -33.20 21.18
CA ALA A 2 18.13 -32.91 20.24
C ALA A 2 17.58 -31.51 20.56
N GLY A 3 17.61 -30.60 19.60
CA GLY A 3 17.00 -29.28 19.72
C GLY A 3 15.50 -29.41 19.46
N GLU A 4 14.70 -28.89 20.38
CA GLU A 4 13.23 -28.82 20.28
C GLU A 4 12.82 -27.83 19.19
N GLU A 5 12.08 -28.30 18.19
CA GLU A 5 11.44 -27.48 17.18
C GLU A 5 10.11 -26.97 17.75
N GLN A 6 10.12 -25.73 18.26
CA GLN A 6 8.89 -25.06 18.71
C GLN A 6 8.07 -24.67 17.49
N SER A 7 6.93 -25.33 17.29
CA SER A 7 5.93 -24.92 16.30
C SER A 7 5.29 -23.60 16.73
N GLU A 8 5.63 -22.54 15.99
CA GLU A 8 5.15 -21.19 16.21
C GLU A 8 3.61 -21.16 16.05
N VAL A 9 2.89 -21.03 17.16
CA VAL A 9 1.42 -20.93 17.15
C VAL A 9 1.06 -19.52 16.70
N ASP A 10 0.38 -19.42 15.56
CA ASP A 10 0.00 -18.15 14.93
C ASP A 10 -0.86 -17.31 15.91
N PRO A 11 -0.39 -16.13 16.36
CA PRO A 11 -1.02 -15.35 17.44
C PRO A 11 -2.40 -14.78 17.07
N LEU A 12 -2.88 -15.04 15.85
CA LEU A 12 -4.13 -14.55 15.29
C LEU A 12 -5.27 -15.58 15.37
N VAL A 13 -5.02 -16.78 15.90
CA VAL A 13 -6.07 -17.78 16.14
C VAL A 13 -7.11 -17.20 17.12
N GLY A 14 -8.34 -17.00 16.64
CA GLY A 14 -9.46 -16.50 17.44
C GLY A 14 -9.74 -14.99 17.30
N VAL A 15 -8.97 -14.25 16.50
CA VAL A 15 -9.29 -12.84 16.21
C VAL A 15 -10.47 -12.76 15.24
N LYS A 16 -11.60 -12.21 15.71
CA LYS A 16 -12.79 -11.95 14.89
C LYS A 16 -12.56 -10.73 13.99
N ALA A 17 -11.74 -10.88 12.96
CA ALA A 17 -11.58 -9.87 11.92
C ALA A 17 -12.86 -9.79 11.09
N LEU A 18 -13.58 -8.66 11.18
CA LEU A 18 -14.81 -8.39 10.42
C LEU A 18 -14.56 -8.31 8.91
N THR A 19 -13.30 -8.11 8.50
CA THR A 19 -12.85 -8.35 7.13
C THR A 19 -12.59 -9.85 6.98
N GLY A 20 -13.62 -10.60 6.58
CA GLY A 20 -13.50 -12.03 6.35
C GLY A 20 -12.31 -12.39 5.45
N VAL A 21 -11.71 -13.55 5.71
CA VAL A 21 -10.62 -14.10 4.92
C VAL A 21 -11.12 -14.35 3.50
N TYR A 22 -10.84 -13.44 2.55
CA TYR A 22 -11.14 -13.73 1.15
C TYR A 22 -10.23 -14.88 0.69
N VAL A 23 -10.78 -15.83 -0.06
CA VAL A 23 -10.04 -16.97 -0.60
C VAL A 23 -8.86 -16.44 -1.42
N GLY A 24 -7.64 -16.57 -0.88
CA GLY A 24 -6.41 -16.01 -1.46
C GLY A 24 -5.58 -15.13 -0.52
N MET A 25 -6.11 -14.69 0.63
CA MET A 25 -5.40 -13.79 1.56
C MET A 25 -4.20 -14.44 2.25
N ASN A 26 -4.28 -15.75 2.56
CA ASN A 26 -3.19 -16.53 3.16
C ASN A 26 -2.26 -17.15 2.11
N ARG A 27 -2.39 -16.79 0.82
CA ARG A 27 -1.29 -17.05 -0.10
C ARG A 27 -0.14 -16.20 0.41
N ARG A 28 0.93 -16.85 0.89
CA ARG A 28 2.24 -16.23 0.96
C ARG A 28 2.53 -15.76 -0.46
N CYS A 29 2.15 -14.52 -0.77
CA CYS A 29 2.59 -13.86 -1.98
C CYS A 29 4.08 -13.69 -1.74
N CYS A 30 4.84 -14.65 -2.25
CA CYS A 30 6.28 -14.66 -2.30
C CYS A 30 6.72 -13.27 -2.79
N GLY A 31 7.11 -12.44 -1.83
CA GLY A 31 7.64 -11.10 -2.01
C GLY A 31 6.84 -10.22 -2.97
N ARG A 32 5.87 -9.47 -2.45
CA ARG A 32 5.72 -8.09 -2.96
C ARG A 32 7.00 -7.36 -2.54
N LYS A 33 8.09 -7.58 -3.29
CA LYS A 33 9.41 -7.02 -3.00
C LYS A 33 9.20 -5.52 -2.85
N ARG A 34 9.57 -4.97 -1.69
CA ARG A 34 9.56 -3.52 -1.50
C ARG A 34 10.43 -2.94 -2.59
N ILE A 35 9.82 -2.19 -3.51
CA ILE A 35 10.55 -1.54 -4.60
C ILE A 35 11.38 -0.44 -3.93
N ARG A 36 12.65 -0.73 -3.70
CA ARG A 36 13.64 0.26 -3.28
C ARG A 36 14.27 0.81 -4.56
N GLY A 37 14.49 2.11 -4.58
CA GLY A 37 15.26 2.73 -5.65
C GLY A 37 16.73 2.35 -5.54
N ASP A 38 17.45 2.46 -6.65
CA ASP A 38 18.91 2.38 -6.63
C ASP A 38 19.51 3.65 -6.05
N ASP A 39 20.51 3.50 -5.19
CA ASP A 39 21.25 4.63 -4.61
C ASP A 39 22.05 5.35 -5.71
N GLY A 40 21.94 6.68 -5.76
CA GLY A 40 22.66 7.52 -6.72
C GLY A 40 22.01 7.68 -8.10
N ARG A 41 20.79 7.17 -8.32
CA ARG A 41 20.02 7.35 -9.56
C ARG A 41 18.67 8.03 -9.34
N SER A 42 18.14 8.66 -10.40
CA SER A 42 16.77 9.16 -10.41
C SER A 42 15.79 7.99 -10.54
N ASN A 43 15.05 7.71 -9.47
CA ASN A 43 14.06 6.64 -9.43
C ASN A 43 12.66 7.21 -9.76
N VAL A 44 12.00 6.64 -10.76
CA VAL A 44 10.65 7.06 -11.21
C VAL A 44 9.68 5.90 -11.02
N TYR A 45 8.54 6.17 -10.39
CA TYR A 45 7.52 5.17 -10.10
C TYR A 45 6.19 5.58 -10.69
N HIS A 46 5.46 4.60 -11.24
CA HIS A 46 4.05 4.77 -11.59
C HIS A 46 3.21 4.20 -10.43
N VAL A 47 2.44 5.08 -9.79
CA VAL A 47 1.59 4.72 -8.65
C VAL A 47 0.14 4.88 -9.06
N MET A 48 -0.64 3.82 -8.85
CA MET A 48 -2.09 3.84 -9.02
C MET A 48 -2.73 3.52 -7.68
N SER A 49 -3.69 4.34 -7.27
CA SER A 49 -4.58 4.06 -6.14
C SER A 49 -6.01 4.04 -6.63
N ARG A 50 -6.88 3.41 -5.83
CA ARG A 50 -8.33 3.39 -6.03
C ARG A 50 -9.00 3.78 -4.72
N THR A 51 -10.18 4.37 -4.80
CA THR A 51 -11.03 4.62 -3.64
C THR A 51 -11.46 3.29 -3.01
N CYS A 52 -11.52 3.27 -1.69
CA CYS A 52 -12.11 2.15 -0.95
C CYS A 52 -13.61 2.11 -1.27
N GLY A 53 -14.17 0.91 -1.49
CA GLY A 53 -15.59 0.76 -1.84
C GLY A 53 -15.91 0.80 -3.33
N GLY A 54 -14.97 1.20 -4.19
CA GLY A 54 -15.17 1.18 -5.65
C GLY A 54 -16.13 2.26 -6.19
N GLU A 55 -16.50 3.21 -5.35
CA GLU A 55 -17.33 4.36 -5.73
C GLU A 55 -16.49 5.38 -6.51
N VAL A 56 -17.02 5.84 -7.64
CA VAL A 56 -16.41 6.83 -8.53
C VAL A 56 -17.11 8.16 -8.29
N PHE A 57 -16.82 8.79 -7.16
CA PHE A 57 -17.35 10.11 -6.79
C PHE A 57 -16.18 10.96 -6.33
N PHE A 58 -15.39 11.47 -7.27
CA PHE A 58 -14.69 12.72 -7.02
C PHE A 58 -15.47 13.79 -7.76
N ASP A 59 -16.16 14.63 -7.00
CA ASP A 59 -16.67 15.89 -7.55
C ASP A 59 -15.50 16.80 -7.94
N GLU A 60 -15.75 17.81 -8.76
CA GLU A 60 -14.70 18.69 -9.27
C GLU A 60 -13.91 19.37 -8.13
N THR A 61 -14.61 19.79 -7.08
CA THR A 61 -14.03 20.33 -5.83
C THR A 61 -13.13 19.31 -5.11
N GLU A 62 -13.57 18.05 -5.02
CA GLU A 62 -12.84 17.01 -4.30
C GLU A 62 -11.59 16.58 -5.05
N ARG A 63 -11.67 16.53 -6.39
CA ARG A 63 -10.52 16.33 -7.26
C ARG A 63 -9.47 17.42 -7.05
N GLU A 64 -9.86 18.69 -7.03
CA GLU A 64 -8.94 19.81 -6.77
C GLU A 64 -8.32 19.73 -5.36
N ALA A 65 -9.14 19.44 -4.35
CA ALA A 65 -8.68 19.25 -2.99
C ALA A 65 -7.64 18.12 -2.89
N LEU A 66 -7.87 16.98 -3.56
CA LEU A 66 -6.92 15.88 -3.61
C LEU A 66 -5.60 16.30 -4.27
N VAL A 67 -5.66 17.01 -5.40
CA VAL A 67 -4.46 17.52 -6.08
C VAL A 67 -3.67 18.48 -5.18
N LEU A 68 -4.34 19.35 -4.42
CA LEU A 68 -3.70 20.23 -3.46
C LEU A 68 -3.00 19.45 -2.34
N VAL A 69 -3.66 18.43 -1.79
CA VAL A 69 -3.09 17.56 -0.76
C VAL A 69 -1.89 16.78 -1.32
N MET A 70 -2.00 16.20 -2.51
CA MET A 70 -0.90 15.49 -3.18
C MET A 70 0.31 16.41 -3.36
N ARG A 71 0.12 17.65 -3.81
CA ARG A 71 1.21 18.62 -3.96
C ARG A 71 1.83 19.02 -2.62
N LYS A 72 1.03 19.22 -1.57
CA LYS A 72 1.53 19.51 -0.21
C LYS A 72 2.34 18.34 0.34
N MET A 73 1.83 17.11 0.21
CA MET A 73 2.51 15.90 0.65
C MET A 73 3.78 15.62 -0.16
N ALA A 74 3.77 15.90 -1.46
CA ALA A 74 4.96 15.77 -2.30
C ALA A 74 6.10 16.67 -1.80
N ARG A 75 5.79 17.92 -1.45
CA ARG A 75 6.76 18.84 -0.83
C ARG A 75 7.25 18.35 0.53
N PHE A 76 6.35 17.81 1.35
CA PHE A 76 6.69 17.27 2.67
C PHE A 76 7.63 16.06 2.58
N CYS A 77 7.32 15.12 1.69
CA CYS A 77 8.12 13.90 1.50
C CYS A 77 9.38 14.12 0.63
N GLY A 78 9.59 15.32 0.08
CA GLY A 78 10.71 15.61 -0.83
C GLY A 78 10.63 14.88 -2.18
N VAL A 79 9.43 14.50 -2.62
CA VAL A 79 9.21 13.81 -3.90
C VAL A 79 8.67 14.77 -4.97
N LYS A 80 9.03 14.54 -6.23
CA LYS A 80 8.53 15.33 -7.37
C LYS A 80 7.43 14.56 -8.10
N ILE A 81 6.24 15.15 -8.18
CA ILE A 81 5.16 14.63 -9.03
C ILE A 81 5.48 15.06 -10.48
N LEU A 82 5.67 14.10 -11.38
CA LEU A 82 5.89 14.37 -12.81
C LEU A 82 4.55 14.53 -13.54
N THR A 83 3.65 13.57 -13.35
CA THR A 83 2.33 13.50 -13.99
C THR A 83 1.34 12.89 -13.01
N TYR A 84 0.09 13.36 -13.02
CA TYR A 84 -0.99 12.75 -12.25
C TYR A 84 -2.26 12.72 -13.10
N CYS A 85 -3.07 11.69 -12.86
CA CYS A 85 -4.43 11.57 -13.38
C CYS A 85 -5.33 11.21 -12.20
N VAL A 86 -6.40 11.97 -12.04
CA VAL A 86 -7.49 11.78 -11.06
C VAL A 86 -8.78 11.90 -11.85
#